data_AF-A0A943EH54-F1
#
_entry.id   AF-A0A943EH54-F1
#
_cell.length_a   1.000
_cell.length_b   1.000
_cell.length_c   1.000
_cell.angle_alpha   90.00
_cell.angle_beta   90.00
_cell.angle_gamma   90.00
#
_symmetry.space_group_name_H-M   'P 1'
#
loop_
_entity.id
_entity.type
_entity.pdbx_description
1 polymer ?
#
loop_
_entity_poly.entity_id
_entity_poly.type
_entity_poly.pdbx_seq_one_letter_code
_entity_poly.pdbx_strand_id
1 'polypeptide(L)'
;MEIDDFKNLSNNNQEYLVKISNYESGKAANFMSFTSDVVSNENQCKNDELAGVVIEKPMKQTIPYTQDDLAIKLNSHLYFNTCRPINDDVLVEYKVDNDGIIDGDILLVSKPGTYTIEANATYNNKTVSDRIEVIVELGNEPQINVPELNKRALETLISACETLDLDNYSNINKDNIIKVLDNAKKLLELENLNQDLIDEMVLKLADARDALIKIKFNAEDSEVSKKGNWVILSESILDKGTALKSGVANEEMALEFFGNEITVYGRRAVDVGIIKFIVTKVSDGSELYNGEIDCYSSEKLDQAKLFSWKDDVNDQYRITIINTGKKNSSATNRDTNTIIDYFTVESLTVDMSKLKQLIALIEQENMNEADYTVESWKTFKIALDNAKVLLDNVNATQEEVDLAYNELQIAKDGLVKAIAGLQIVTTDSTVKTLANSGDTIASVKTGDESLAGMFATIALLSAVVYMVLRKKKIIKYNF
;
A
#
# COMPACT_ATOMS: atom_id res chain seq x y z
N MET A 1 5.95 -55.38 -12.64
CA MET A 1 5.85 -56.85 -12.63
C MET A 1 5.85 -57.29 -14.08
N GLU A 2 6.74 -58.21 -14.41
CA GLU A 2 6.64 -58.97 -15.67
C GLU A 2 5.74 -60.19 -15.43
N ILE A 3 5.14 -60.74 -16.49
CA ILE A 3 4.16 -61.85 -16.44
C ILE A 3 4.66 -63.06 -15.63
N ASP A 4 5.98 -63.28 -15.58
CA ASP A 4 6.60 -64.38 -14.84
C ASP A 4 6.45 -64.30 -13.31
N ASP A 5 6.13 -63.13 -12.75
CA ASP A 5 5.94 -62.94 -11.30
C ASP A 5 4.64 -63.60 -10.77
N PHE A 6 3.72 -64.00 -11.66
CA PHE A 6 2.44 -64.65 -11.30
C PHE A 6 2.54 -66.18 -11.14
N LYS A 7 3.64 -66.82 -11.58
CA LYS A 7 3.81 -68.29 -11.52
C LYS A 7 3.91 -68.86 -10.10
N ASN A 8 4.07 -68.01 -9.08
CA ASN A 8 4.18 -68.41 -7.68
C ASN A 8 2.88 -68.20 -6.88
N LEU A 9 1.78 -67.79 -7.52
CA LEU A 9 0.48 -67.71 -6.84
C LEU A 9 -0.05 -69.13 -6.57
N SER A 10 -0.47 -69.34 -5.34
CA SER A 10 -0.78 -70.65 -4.77
C SER A 10 -2.03 -71.29 -5.39
N ASN A 11 -2.08 -72.62 -5.51
CA ASN A 11 -3.21 -73.41 -6.04
C ASN A 11 -4.45 -73.41 -5.12
N ASN A 12 -4.55 -72.46 -4.19
CA ASN A 12 -5.45 -72.52 -3.04
C ASN A 12 -6.50 -71.40 -3.10
N ASN A 13 -7.09 -71.06 -4.26
CA ASN A 13 -8.21 -70.12 -4.43
C ASN A 13 -8.19 -68.89 -3.48
N GLN A 14 -7.03 -68.26 -3.25
CA GLN A 14 -6.95 -67.03 -2.48
C GLN A 14 -7.12 -65.85 -3.42
N GLU A 15 -7.92 -64.87 -3.00
CA GLU A 15 -8.07 -63.58 -3.69
C GLU A 15 -6.73 -62.81 -3.66
N TYR A 16 -6.30 -62.30 -4.81
CA TYR A 16 -5.11 -61.45 -4.92
C TYR A 16 -5.51 -60.05 -5.39
N LEU A 17 -5.11 -59.03 -4.63
CA LEU A 17 -5.32 -57.62 -5.01
C LEU A 17 -4.06 -57.08 -5.71
N VAL A 18 -4.12 -56.87 -7.02
CA VAL A 18 -3.00 -56.28 -7.79
C VAL A 18 -3.24 -54.78 -7.94
N LYS A 19 -2.31 -53.95 -7.44
CA LYS A 19 -2.39 -52.50 -7.51
C LYS A 19 -1.41 -51.95 -8.53
N ILE A 20 -1.91 -51.35 -9.63
CA ILE A 20 -1.08 -50.75 -10.68
C ILE A 20 -1.18 -49.23 -10.60
N SER A 21 -0.03 -48.56 -10.60
CA SER A 21 0.09 -47.10 -10.51
C SER A 21 0.75 -46.55 -11.76
N ASN A 22 0.27 -45.42 -12.29
CA ASN A 22 0.98 -44.69 -13.33
C ASN A 22 2.20 -43.99 -12.70
N TYR A 23 3.39 -44.20 -13.27
CA TYR A 23 4.66 -43.71 -12.73
C TYR A 23 4.78 -42.17 -12.70
N GLU A 24 4.11 -41.46 -13.61
CA GLU A 24 4.22 -39.99 -13.70
C GLU A 24 3.21 -39.23 -12.84
N SER A 25 2.02 -39.81 -12.57
CA SER A 25 0.93 -39.10 -11.88
C SER A 25 0.61 -39.61 -10.48
N GLY A 26 1.16 -40.76 -10.07
CA GLY A 26 0.88 -41.39 -8.77
C GLY A 26 -0.56 -41.84 -8.57
N LYS A 27 -1.43 -41.71 -9.58
CA LYS A 27 -2.82 -42.15 -9.57
C LYS A 27 -2.92 -43.61 -10.03
N ALA A 28 -3.79 -44.37 -9.37
CA ALA A 28 -4.09 -45.75 -9.75
C ALA A 28 -4.75 -45.78 -11.14
N ALA A 29 -4.32 -46.68 -12.02
CA ALA A 29 -5.02 -46.95 -13.26
C ALA A 29 -6.14 -47.96 -12.98
N ASN A 30 -7.38 -47.67 -13.39
CA ASN A 30 -8.50 -48.60 -13.26
C ASN A 30 -8.28 -49.78 -14.22
N PHE A 31 -7.85 -50.89 -13.62
CA PHE A 31 -7.87 -52.29 -14.04
C PHE A 31 -7.40 -52.68 -15.46
N MET A 32 -6.64 -53.78 -15.50
CA MET A 32 -6.30 -54.55 -16.70
C MET A 32 -7.02 -55.90 -16.59
N SER A 33 -7.67 -56.34 -17.67
CA SER A 33 -8.17 -57.73 -17.74
C SER A 33 -6.99 -58.66 -18.00
N PHE A 34 -6.94 -59.79 -17.29
CA PHE A 34 -6.06 -60.90 -17.65
C PHE A 34 -6.88 -61.95 -18.41
N THR A 35 -6.31 -62.50 -19.47
CA THR A 35 -6.75 -63.76 -20.08
C THR A 35 -5.61 -64.78 -19.98
N SER A 36 -5.88 -65.92 -19.36
CA SER A 36 -5.14 -67.19 -19.49
C SER A 36 -5.99 -68.28 -18.82
N ASP A 37 -6.27 -69.46 -19.37
CA ASP A 37 -5.62 -70.25 -20.41
C ASP A 37 -6.65 -70.85 -21.38
N VAL A 38 -6.31 -70.99 -22.66
CA VAL A 38 -6.97 -72.00 -23.50
C VAL A 38 -6.43 -73.35 -23.04
N VAL A 39 -7.22 -74.10 -22.29
CA VAL A 39 -6.86 -75.45 -21.86
C VAL A 39 -6.72 -76.31 -23.11
N SER A 40 -5.51 -76.77 -23.43
CA SER A 40 -5.21 -77.56 -24.63
C SER A 40 -5.69 -79.02 -24.56
N ASN A 41 -6.59 -79.35 -23.62
CA ASN A 41 -7.10 -80.70 -23.39
C ASN A 41 -8.63 -80.70 -23.55
N GLU A 42 -9.12 -81.25 -24.66
CA GLU A 42 -10.54 -81.24 -25.08
C GLU A 42 -11.50 -81.89 -24.07
N ASN A 43 -11.00 -82.63 -23.06
CA ASN A 43 -11.80 -83.34 -22.08
C ASN A 43 -12.13 -82.56 -20.78
N GLN A 44 -11.74 -81.28 -20.64
CA GLN A 44 -12.04 -80.47 -19.43
C GLN A 44 -12.82 -79.16 -19.70
N CYS A 45 -13.01 -78.76 -20.96
CA CYS A 45 -13.87 -77.63 -21.32
C CYS A 45 -15.33 -78.08 -21.39
N LYS A 46 -16.23 -77.35 -20.73
CA LYS A 46 -17.67 -77.46 -20.98
C LYS A 46 -18.08 -76.35 -21.93
N ASN A 47 -17.81 -76.57 -23.21
CA ASN A 47 -18.13 -75.63 -24.29
C ASN A 47 -19.56 -75.10 -24.09
N ASP A 48 -19.67 -73.77 -23.94
CA ASP A 48 -20.90 -73.00 -23.76
C ASP A 48 -21.47 -72.89 -22.32
N GLU A 49 -20.66 -73.09 -21.27
CA GLU A 49 -21.05 -72.79 -19.89
C GLU A 49 -20.56 -71.41 -19.41
N LEU A 50 -21.50 -70.53 -19.02
CA LEU A 50 -21.21 -69.26 -18.36
C LEU A 50 -20.61 -69.52 -16.96
N ALA A 51 -19.40 -69.03 -16.73
CA ALA A 51 -18.62 -69.28 -15.52
C ALA A 51 -18.81 -68.19 -14.46
N GLY A 52 -18.97 -66.93 -14.87
CA GLY A 52 -19.16 -65.81 -13.94
C GLY A 52 -19.49 -64.49 -14.63
N VAL A 53 -19.92 -63.52 -13.82
CA VAL A 53 -20.01 -62.10 -14.15
C VAL A 53 -19.25 -61.34 -13.06
N VAL A 54 -18.57 -60.25 -13.40
CA VAL A 54 -17.95 -59.34 -12.43
C VAL A 54 -18.35 -57.92 -12.77
N ILE A 55 -18.89 -57.18 -11.79
CA ILE A 55 -19.21 -55.76 -11.95
C ILE A 55 -18.09 -54.89 -11.38
N GLU A 56 -17.69 -53.87 -12.13
CA GLU A 56 -16.68 -52.92 -11.68
C GLU A 56 -17.20 -52.11 -10.49
N LYS A 57 -16.49 -52.17 -9.36
CA LYS A 57 -16.83 -51.35 -8.18
C LYS A 57 -16.34 -49.91 -8.39
N PRO A 58 -17.23 -48.93 -8.59
CA PRO A 58 -16.81 -47.54 -8.74
C PRO A 58 -16.23 -47.03 -7.40
N MET A 59 -15.33 -46.04 -7.49
CA MET A 59 -14.92 -45.30 -6.29
C MET A 59 -16.12 -44.62 -5.64
N LYS A 60 -15.97 -44.21 -4.39
CA LYS A 60 -16.93 -43.37 -3.69
C LYS A 60 -17.35 -42.18 -4.57
N GLN A 61 -18.66 -41.97 -4.69
CA GLN A 61 -19.28 -40.99 -5.57
C GLN A 61 -19.83 -39.80 -4.77
N THR A 62 -20.01 -38.66 -5.44
CA THR A 62 -20.53 -37.44 -4.80
C THR A 62 -21.53 -36.76 -5.73
N ILE A 63 -22.74 -36.51 -5.22
CA ILE A 63 -23.72 -35.64 -5.88
C ILE A 63 -23.21 -34.21 -5.74
N PRO A 64 -22.90 -33.49 -6.84
CA PRO A 64 -22.42 -32.11 -6.75
C PRO A 64 -23.42 -31.22 -6.01
N TYR A 65 -22.94 -30.25 -5.21
CA TYR A 65 -23.80 -29.34 -4.42
C TYR A 65 -24.90 -28.66 -5.25
N THR A 66 -24.62 -28.36 -6.52
CA THR A 66 -25.55 -27.67 -7.42
C THR A 66 -26.47 -28.60 -8.21
N GLN A 67 -26.47 -29.90 -7.93
CA GLN A 67 -27.24 -30.92 -8.65
C GLN A 67 -28.07 -31.75 -7.67
N ASP A 68 -29.20 -32.26 -8.14
CA ASP A 68 -30.13 -33.08 -7.35
C ASP A 68 -29.86 -34.58 -7.51
N ASP A 69 -29.11 -34.97 -8.55
CA ASP A 69 -28.83 -36.36 -8.88
C ASP A 69 -27.42 -36.59 -9.44
N LEU A 70 -27.06 -37.86 -9.55
CA LEU A 70 -25.83 -38.34 -10.15
C LEU A 70 -26.11 -39.59 -10.99
N ALA A 71 -25.57 -39.62 -12.21
CA ALA A 71 -25.58 -40.78 -13.09
C ALA A 71 -24.22 -41.51 -13.03
N ILE A 72 -24.25 -42.79 -12.67
CA ILE A 72 -23.06 -43.63 -12.51
C ILE A 72 -23.12 -44.76 -13.54
N LYS A 73 -22.15 -44.80 -14.45
CA LYS A 73 -22.04 -45.89 -15.44
C LYS A 73 -21.56 -47.17 -14.75
N LEU A 74 -22.27 -48.26 -14.97
CA LEU A 74 -21.93 -49.61 -14.53
C LEU A 74 -21.30 -50.37 -15.69
N ASN A 75 -20.17 -51.02 -15.43
CA ASN A 75 -19.49 -51.90 -16.39
C ASN A 75 -19.40 -53.30 -15.78
N SER A 76 -19.73 -54.31 -16.57
CA SER A 76 -19.59 -55.71 -16.16
C SER A 76 -18.86 -56.53 -17.22
N HIS A 77 -18.16 -57.55 -16.75
CA HIS A 77 -17.38 -58.47 -17.58
C HIS A 77 -17.88 -59.90 -17.37
N LEU A 78 -18.03 -60.65 -18.48
CA LEU A 78 -18.49 -62.03 -18.45
C LEU A 78 -17.32 -63.01 -18.65
N TYR A 79 -17.40 -64.13 -17.94
CA TYR A 79 -16.43 -65.21 -18.00
C TYR A 79 -17.14 -66.48 -18.46
N PHE A 80 -16.62 -67.11 -19.51
CA PHE A 80 -17.14 -68.38 -20.01
C PHE A 80 -16.08 -69.46 -19.89
N ASN A 81 -16.50 -70.69 -19.56
CA ASN A 81 -15.62 -71.85 -19.60
C ASN A 81 -15.68 -72.48 -20.99
N THR A 82 -14.96 -71.89 -21.95
CA THR A 82 -15.03 -72.28 -23.35
C THR A 82 -13.66 -72.48 -23.98
N CYS A 83 -13.55 -73.49 -24.84
CA CYS A 83 -12.36 -73.74 -25.67
C CYS A 83 -12.42 -73.01 -27.04
N ARG A 84 -13.49 -72.26 -27.34
CA ARG A 84 -13.66 -71.48 -28.58
C ARG A 84 -14.30 -70.10 -28.31
N PRO A 85 -14.04 -69.07 -29.14
CA PRO A 85 -14.71 -67.78 -29.00
C PRO A 85 -16.23 -67.94 -29.08
N ILE A 86 -16.95 -67.34 -28.14
CA ILE A 86 -18.42 -67.26 -28.14
C ILE A 86 -18.82 -65.96 -28.85
N ASN A 87 -19.74 -66.03 -29.82
CA ASN A 87 -20.25 -64.90 -30.61
C ASN A 87 -21.67 -64.47 -30.19
N ASP A 88 -22.12 -64.87 -29.01
CA ASP A 88 -23.45 -64.53 -28.50
C ASP A 88 -23.38 -63.31 -27.58
N ASP A 89 -24.25 -62.33 -27.84
CA ASP A 89 -24.44 -61.17 -26.97
C ASP A 89 -25.23 -61.59 -25.72
N VAL A 90 -24.52 -61.86 -24.62
CA VAL A 90 -25.13 -62.15 -23.32
C VAL A 90 -25.39 -60.83 -22.58
N LEU A 91 -26.67 -60.53 -22.37
CA LEU A 91 -27.09 -59.33 -21.64
C LEU A 91 -26.83 -59.47 -20.14
N VAL A 92 -26.31 -58.41 -19.54
CA VAL A 92 -26.17 -58.25 -18.09
C VAL A 92 -27.29 -57.35 -17.59
N GLU A 93 -28.11 -57.87 -16.68
CA GLU A 93 -29.17 -57.12 -16.02
C GLU A 93 -28.71 -56.66 -14.65
N TYR A 94 -28.91 -55.37 -14.35
CA TYR A 94 -28.58 -54.80 -13.06
C TYR A 94 -29.83 -54.60 -12.20
N LYS A 95 -29.68 -54.86 -10.91
CA LYS A 95 -30.66 -54.51 -9.87
C LYS A 95 -29.97 -53.68 -8.82
N VAL A 96 -30.69 -52.73 -8.23
CA VAL A 96 -30.18 -51.88 -7.16
C VAL A 96 -31.21 -51.77 -6.04
N ASP A 97 -30.74 -51.57 -4.82
CA ASP A 97 -31.58 -51.28 -3.65
C ASP A 97 -31.70 -49.77 -3.40
N ASN A 98 -32.23 -49.42 -2.21
CA ASN A 98 -32.21 -48.08 -1.65
C ASN A 98 -32.76 -46.97 -2.57
N ASP A 99 -33.86 -47.28 -3.29
CA ASP A 99 -34.54 -46.40 -4.24
C ASP A 99 -33.65 -45.91 -5.42
N GLY A 100 -32.52 -46.58 -5.68
CA GLY A 100 -31.73 -46.36 -6.90
C GLY A 100 -32.52 -46.77 -8.15
N ILE A 101 -32.31 -46.07 -9.25
CA ILE A 101 -32.95 -46.39 -10.54
C ILE A 101 -31.87 -46.89 -11.50
N ILE A 102 -32.08 -48.07 -12.06
CA ILE A 102 -31.26 -48.60 -13.16
C ILE A 102 -31.95 -48.25 -14.48
N ASP A 103 -31.24 -47.53 -15.35
CA ASP A 103 -31.60 -47.32 -16.75
C ASP A 103 -30.52 -47.94 -17.63
N GLY A 104 -30.78 -49.16 -18.13
CA GLY A 104 -29.79 -49.98 -18.82
C GLY A 104 -28.60 -50.31 -17.91
N ASP A 105 -27.46 -49.69 -18.17
CA ASP A 105 -26.22 -49.83 -17.40
C ASP A 105 -25.84 -48.53 -16.66
N ILE A 106 -26.81 -47.64 -16.45
CA ILE A 106 -26.64 -46.41 -15.67
C ILE A 106 -27.42 -46.54 -14.36
N LEU A 107 -26.73 -46.34 -13.24
CA LEU A 107 -27.35 -46.13 -11.94
C LEU A 107 -27.60 -44.62 -11.74
N LEU A 108 -28.86 -44.25 -11.56
CA LEU A 108 -29.29 -42.91 -11.17
C LEU A 108 -29.56 -42.88 -9.66
N VAL A 109 -28.92 -41.95 -8.96
CA VAL A 109 -29.07 -41.73 -7.51
C VAL A 109 -29.37 -40.26 -7.23
N SER A 110 -30.37 -40.00 -6.38
CA SER A 110 -30.81 -38.64 -6.00
C SER A 110 -30.61 -38.35 -4.51
N LYS A 111 -30.04 -39.29 -3.76
CA LYS A 111 -29.81 -39.16 -2.32
C LYS A 111 -28.45 -39.75 -1.94
N PRO A 112 -27.80 -39.22 -0.89
CA PRO A 112 -26.62 -39.85 -0.33
C PRO A 112 -26.99 -41.17 0.37
N GLY A 113 -26.11 -42.16 0.29
CA GLY A 113 -26.32 -43.48 0.87
C GLY A 113 -25.40 -44.54 0.28
N THR A 114 -25.57 -45.77 0.75
CA THR A 114 -24.93 -46.96 0.18
C THR A 114 -25.95 -47.70 -0.69
N TYR A 115 -25.57 -47.99 -1.93
CA TYR A 115 -26.39 -48.69 -2.91
C TYR A 115 -25.75 -50.04 -3.24
N THR A 116 -26.47 -51.13 -2.98
CA THR A 116 -26.06 -52.48 -3.35
C THR A 116 -26.53 -52.78 -4.76
N ILE A 117 -25.59 -53.04 -5.66
CA ILE A 117 -25.87 -53.36 -7.07
C ILE A 117 -25.60 -54.84 -7.29
N GLU A 118 -26.58 -55.55 -7.85
CA GLU A 118 -26.45 -56.94 -8.28
C GLU A 118 -26.49 -57.02 -9.81
N ALA A 119 -25.40 -57.47 -10.41
CA ALA A 119 -25.32 -57.80 -11.83
C ALA A 119 -25.68 -59.27 -12.03
N ASN A 120 -26.61 -59.56 -12.94
CA ASN A 120 -27.01 -60.92 -13.28
C ASN A 120 -26.81 -61.16 -14.77
N ALA A 121 -26.20 -62.29 -15.12
CA ALA A 121 -26.06 -62.72 -16.50
C ALA A 121 -26.58 -64.15 -16.65
N THR A 122 -27.41 -64.39 -17.66
CA THR A 122 -28.01 -65.70 -17.91
C THR A 122 -27.68 -66.19 -19.31
N TYR A 123 -27.11 -67.38 -19.41
CA TYR A 123 -26.81 -68.04 -20.68
C TYR A 123 -27.04 -69.55 -20.55
N ASN A 124 -27.70 -70.17 -21.54
CA ASN A 124 -28.02 -71.61 -21.55
C ASN A 124 -28.65 -72.13 -20.23
N ASN A 125 -29.65 -71.41 -19.71
CA ASN A 125 -30.36 -71.69 -18.43
C ASN A 125 -29.47 -71.67 -17.18
N LYS A 126 -28.24 -71.16 -17.27
CA LYS A 126 -27.38 -70.90 -16.11
C LYS A 126 -27.30 -69.39 -15.87
N THR A 127 -27.63 -68.99 -14.64
CA THR A 127 -27.49 -67.61 -14.18
C THR A 127 -26.31 -67.52 -13.22
N VAL A 128 -25.47 -66.50 -13.43
CA VAL A 128 -24.40 -66.10 -12.51
C VAL A 128 -24.65 -64.66 -12.08
N SER A 129 -24.23 -64.32 -10.86
CA SER A 129 -24.40 -62.98 -10.33
C SER A 129 -23.19 -62.50 -9.56
N ASP A 130 -23.03 -61.18 -9.50
CA ASP A 130 -22.02 -60.50 -8.69
C ASP A 130 -22.65 -59.28 -8.01
N ARG A 131 -22.10 -58.88 -6.87
CA ARG A 131 -22.65 -57.81 -6.03
C ARG A 131 -21.57 -56.84 -5.55
N ILE A 132 -21.85 -55.55 -5.68
CA ILE A 132 -21.01 -54.47 -5.16
C ILE A 132 -21.81 -53.45 -4.37
N GLU A 133 -21.10 -52.66 -3.56
CA GLU A 133 -21.66 -51.50 -2.86
C GLU A 133 -21.08 -50.22 -3.44
N VAL A 134 -21.95 -49.26 -3.78
CA VAL A 134 -21.59 -47.92 -4.22
C VAL A 134 -21.99 -46.91 -3.16
N ILE A 135 -21.01 -46.20 -2.61
CA ILE A 135 -21.23 -45.18 -1.58
C ILE A 135 -21.33 -43.82 -2.26
N VAL A 136 -22.42 -43.12 -2.02
CA VAL A 136 -22.75 -41.80 -2.58
C VAL A 136 -22.89 -40.80 -1.44
N GLU A 137 -22.20 -39.66 -1.53
CA GLU A 137 -22.32 -38.56 -0.57
C GLU A 137 -22.81 -37.27 -1.23
N LEU A 138 -23.25 -36.31 -0.41
CA LEU A 138 -23.67 -34.98 -0.88
C LEU A 138 -22.49 -33.99 -0.82
N GLY A 139 -22.27 -33.23 -1.90
CA GLY A 139 -21.26 -32.17 -1.95
C GLY A 139 -21.62 -30.96 -1.09
N ASN A 140 -20.61 -30.32 -0.50
CA ASN A 140 -20.78 -29.12 0.33
C ASN A 140 -20.73 -27.82 -0.50
N GLU A 141 -21.39 -26.76 0.00
CA GLU A 141 -21.34 -25.41 -0.59
C GLU A 141 -19.91 -24.83 -0.55
N PRO A 142 -19.42 -24.22 -1.65
CA PRO A 142 -18.11 -23.58 -1.67
C PRO A 142 -18.07 -22.36 -0.73
N GLN A 143 -17.10 -22.33 0.19
CA GLN A 143 -16.90 -21.20 1.10
C GLN A 143 -16.12 -20.07 0.40
N ILE A 144 -16.68 -18.85 0.34
CA ILE A 144 -15.98 -17.65 -0.16
C ILE A 144 -15.12 -17.09 0.99
N ASN A 145 -13.80 -17.21 0.88
CA ASN A 145 -12.88 -16.64 1.87
C ASN A 145 -12.63 -15.16 1.55
N VAL A 146 -13.38 -14.26 2.18
CA VAL A 146 -13.13 -12.81 2.09
C VAL A 146 -11.92 -12.48 2.99
N PRO A 147 -10.86 -11.85 2.46
CA PRO A 147 -9.72 -11.45 3.27
C PRO A 147 -10.18 -10.53 4.42
N GLU A 148 -9.63 -10.75 5.61
CA GLU A 148 -9.85 -9.88 6.75
C GLU A 148 -9.35 -8.45 6.46
N LEU A 149 -10.12 -7.44 6.86
CA LEU A 149 -9.75 -6.03 6.66
C LEU A 149 -8.58 -5.64 7.58
N ASN A 150 -7.59 -4.93 7.05
CA ASN A 150 -6.47 -4.41 7.82
C ASN A 150 -6.74 -2.98 8.31
N LYS A 151 -7.10 -2.84 9.59
CA LYS A 151 -7.45 -1.56 10.24
C LYS A 151 -6.31 -0.92 11.04
N ARG A 152 -5.22 -1.65 11.27
CA ARG A 152 -4.17 -1.31 12.24
C ARG A 152 -3.55 0.07 12.00
N ALA A 153 -3.26 0.40 10.75
CA ALA A 153 -2.65 1.67 10.38
C ALA A 153 -3.58 2.85 10.74
N LEU A 154 -4.88 2.71 10.45
CA LEU A 154 -5.88 3.73 10.75
C LEU A 154 -6.08 3.89 12.26
N GLU A 155 -6.21 2.80 13.00
CA GLU A 155 -6.36 2.82 14.47
C GLU A 155 -5.15 3.46 15.15
N THR A 156 -3.94 3.09 14.73
CA THR A 156 -2.69 3.67 15.26
C THR A 156 -2.64 5.18 15.00
N LEU A 157 -3.05 5.61 13.81
CA LEU A 157 -3.05 7.02 13.44
C LEU A 157 -4.12 7.82 14.17
N ILE A 158 -5.31 7.25 14.39
CA ILE A 158 -6.36 7.83 15.22
C ILE A 158 -5.83 8.05 16.62
N SER A 159 -5.26 7.03 17.28
CA SER A 159 -4.71 7.18 18.63
C SER A 159 -3.61 8.23 18.71
N ALA A 160 -2.71 8.29 17.72
CA ALA A 160 -1.69 9.33 17.67
C ALA A 160 -2.31 10.73 17.59
N CYS A 161 -3.32 10.93 16.74
CA CYS A 161 -4.00 12.22 16.59
C CYS A 161 -4.81 12.61 17.84
N GLU A 162 -5.42 11.65 18.55
CA GLU A 162 -6.15 11.90 19.80
C GLU A 162 -5.25 12.38 20.94
N THR A 163 -3.98 11.96 20.94
CA THR A 163 -3.01 12.37 21.96
C THR A 163 -2.35 13.72 21.67
N LEU A 164 -2.66 14.35 20.53
CA LEU A 164 -2.11 15.67 20.20
C LEU A 164 -2.66 16.73 21.15
N ASP A 165 -1.75 17.49 21.74
CA ASP A 165 -2.10 18.73 22.41
C ASP A 165 -2.20 19.84 21.35
N LEU A 166 -3.42 20.11 20.90
CA LEU A 166 -3.68 21.09 19.84
C LEU A 166 -3.34 22.53 20.24
N ASP A 167 -3.16 22.84 21.52
CA ASP A 167 -2.72 24.18 21.97
C ASP A 167 -1.27 24.47 21.56
N ASN A 168 -0.49 23.42 21.26
CA ASN A 168 0.86 23.56 20.71
C ASN A 168 0.90 23.91 19.22
N TYR A 169 -0.25 23.95 18.55
CA TYR A 169 -0.36 24.15 17.11
C TYR A 169 -1.12 25.43 16.76
N SER A 170 -0.76 26.01 15.61
CA SER A 170 -1.48 27.12 15.00
C SER A 170 -2.95 26.77 14.78
N ASN A 171 -3.81 27.79 14.73
CA ASN A 171 -5.22 27.62 14.38
C ASN A 171 -5.42 27.26 12.91
N ILE A 172 -4.40 27.44 12.06
CA ILE A 172 -4.40 26.99 10.67
C ILE A 172 -4.50 25.45 10.66
N ASN A 173 -5.44 24.90 9.87
CA ASN A 173 -5.71 23.48 9.69
C ASN A 173 -6.16 22.69 10.94
N LYS A 174 -6.25 23.32 12.12
CA LYS A 174 -6.71 22.69 13.36
C LYS A 174 -8.13 22.13 13.24
N ASP A 175 -9.04 22.87 12.61
CA ASP A 175 -10.41 22.38 12.36
C ASP A 175 -10.44 21.21 11.37
N ASN A 176 -9.51 21.16 10.42
CA ASN A 176 -9.46 20.10 9.42
C ASN A 176 -9.07 18.77 10.06
N ILE A 177 -8.04 18.74 10.90
CA ILE A 177 -7.65 17.51 11.59
C ILE A 177 -8.75 17.00 12.51
N ILE A 178 -9.47 17.89 13.22
CA ILE A 178 -10.60 17.50 14.08
C ILE A 178 -11.70 16.82 13.25
N LYS A 179 -12.06 17.41 12.10
CA LYS A 179 -13.07 16.84 11.20
C LYS A 179 -12.64 15.51 10.59
N VAL A 180 -11.41 15.41 10.10
CA VAL A 180 -10.90 14.19 9.47
C VAL A 180 -10.74 13.07 10.50
N LEU A 181 -10.33 13.39 11.73
CA LEU A 181 -10.27 12.42 12.83
C LEU A 181 -11.66 11.87 13.20
N ASP A 182 -12.67 12.74 13.28
CA ASP A 182 -14.06 12.32 13.51
C ASP A 182 -14.58 11.41 12.38
N ASN A 183 -14.30 11.78 11.13
CA ASN A 183 -14.64 10.94 9.97
C ASN A 183 -13.92 9.58 10.00
N ALA A 184 -12.65 9.55 10.40
CA ALA A 184 -11.87 8.31 10.52
C ALA A 184 -12.46 7.34 11.55
N LYS A 185 -12.91 7.86 12.70
CA LYS A 185 -13.59 7.07 13.73
C LYS A 185 -14.91 6.51 13.22
N LYS A 186 -15.75 7.36 12.62
CA LYS A 186 -17.04 6.96 12.04
C LYS A 186 -16.90 5.92 10.92
N LEU A 187 -15.82 6.01 10.13
CA LEU A 187 -15.55 5.04 9.07
C LEU A 187 -15.38 3.61 9.64
N LEU A 188 -14.72 3.48 10.80
CA LEU A 188 -14.50 2.19 11.45
C LEU A 188 -15.79 1.55 11.99
N GLU A 189 -16.87 2.33 12.10
CA GLU A 189 -18.21 1.90 12.55
C GLU A 189 -19.12 1.45 11.40
N LEU A 190 -18.69 1.58 10.14
CA LEU A 190 -19.50 1.20 8.97
C LEU A 190 -19.63 -0.33 8.82
N GLU A 191 -20.86 -0.79 8.55
CA GLU A 191 -21.16 -2.20 8.29
C GLU A 191 -20.54 -2.71 6.97
N ASN A 192 -20.47 -1.85 5.94
CA ASN A 192 -19.96 -2.19 4.60
C ASN A 192 -18.56 -1.62 4.34
N LEU A 193 -17.66 -1.74 5.32
CA LEU A 193 -16.29 -1.29 5.19
C LEU A 193 -15.50 -2.18 4.22
N ASN A 194 -14.60 -1.58 3.43
CA ASN A 194 -13.66 -2.29 2.57
C ASN A 194 -12.24 -1.71 2.71
N GLN A 195 -11.24 -2.39 2.18
CA GLN A 195 -9.83 -1.99 2.37
C GLN A 195 -9.51 -0.65 1.70
N ASP A 196 -10.06 -0.37 0.51
CA ASP A 196 -9.80 0.87 -0.22
C ASP A 196 -10.26 2.10 0.58
N LEU A 197 -11.41 2.02 1.25
CA LEU A 197 -11.92 3.08 2.12
C LEU A 197 -11.00 3.30 3.34
N ILE A 198 -10.45 2.23 3.92
CA ILE A 198 -9.50 2.32 5.04
C ILE A 198 -8.22 3.01 4.56
N ASP A 199 -7.65 2.55 3.45
CA ASP A 199 -6.40 3.07 2.91
C ASP A 199 -6.53 4.55 2.51
N GLU A 200 -7.65 4.95 1.92
CA GLU A 200 -7.96 6.35 1.60
C GLU A 200 -8.03 7.20 2.87
N MET A 201 -8.65 6.69 3.94
CA MET A 201 -8.78 7.43 5.19
C MET A 201 -7.45 7.56 5.94
N VAL A 202 -6.59 6.54 5.89
CA VAL A 202 -5.22 6.63 6.41
C VAL A 202 -4.48 7.79 5.74
N LEU A 203 -4.57 7.91 4.41
CA LEU A 203 -3.93 9.00 3.67
C LEU A 203 -4.52 10.36 4.07
N LYS A 204 -5.84 10.49 4.13
CA LYS A 204 -6.50 11.76 4.52
C LYS A 204 -6.13 12.20 5.93
N LEU A 205 -6.16 11.29 6.90
CA LEU A 205 -5.83 11.61 8.28
C LEU A 205 -4.34 11.92 8.44
N ALA A 206 -3.47 11.23 7.70
CA ALA A 206 -2.04 11.49 7.71
C ALA A 206 -1.73 12.88 7.10
N ASP A 207 -2.32 13.19 5.94
CA ASP A 207 -2.18 14.49 5.29
C ASP A 207 -2.72 15.62 6.20
N ALA A 208 -3.87 15.42 6.84
CA ALA A 208 -4.45 16.41 7.77
C ALA A 208 -3.58 16.64 9.01
N ARG A 209 -2.94 15.59 9.54
CA ARG A 209 -2.02 15.68 10.67
C ARG A 209 -0.73 16.38 10.27
N ASP A 210 -0.15 16.00 9.14
CA ASP A 210 1.10 16.58 8.62
C ASP A 210 0.94 18.04 8.20
N ALA A 211 -0.30 18.49 7.93
CA ALA A 211 -0.64 19.88 7.65
C ALA A 211 -0.76 20.77 8.91
N LEU A 212 -0.59 20.23 10.11
CA LEU A 212 -0.55 21.01 11.34
C LEU A 212 0.78 21.77 11.47
N ILE A 213 0.69 23.04 11.86
CA ILE A 213 1.85 23.91 12.08
C ILE A 213 2.11 23.99 13.57
N LYS A 214 3.16 23.33 14.06
CA LYS A 214 3.54 23.35 15.47
C LYS A 214 4.21 24.70 15.79
N ILE A 215 3.67 25.40 16.78
CA ILE A 215 4.11 26.75 17.20
C ILE A 215 4.67 26.77 18.62
N LYS A 216 4.50 25.69 19.39
CA LYS A 216 5.06 25.56 20.73
C LYS A 216 5.78 24.22 20.87
N PHE A 217 7.01 24.28 21.37
CA PHE A 217 7.87 23.13 21.56
C PHE A 217 8.32 23.11 23.02
N ASN A 218 8.05 22.02 23.72
CA ASN A 218 8.58 21.86 25.07
C ASN A 218 10.06 21.50 24.98
N ALA A 219 10.86 21.89 25.98
CA ALA A 219 12.27 21.53 26.01
C ALA A 219 12.48 20.02 25.93
N GLU A 220 11.54 19.21 26.43
CA GLU A 220 11.58 17.75 26.42
C GLU A 220 11.25 17.12 25.06
N ASP A 221 10.58 17.86 24.17
CA ASP A 221 10.12 17.36 22.87
C ASP A 221 11.28 16.76 22.06
N SER A 222 10.96 15.74 21.27
CA SER A 222 11.94 14.99 20.46
C SER A 222 12.65 15.84 19.41
N GLU A 223 12.01 16.92 18.98
CA GLU A 223 12.49 17.90 18.01
C GLU A 223 13.57 18.81 18.59
N VAL A 224 13.63 18.93 19.93
CA VAL A 224 14.65 19.70 20.63
C VAL A 224 15.86 18.81 20.86
N SER A 225 16.95 19.09 20.17
CA SER A 225 18.22 18.39 20.36
C SER A 225 18.91 18.84 21.66
N LYS A 226 19.50 17.89 22.38
CA LYS A 226 20.27 18.14 23.62
C LYS A 226 21.65 17.51 23.50
N LYS A 227 22.69 18.25 23.89
CA LYS A 227 24.08 17.79 23.98
C LYS A 227 24.60 18.08 25.38
N GLY A 228 25.11 17.05 26.04
CA GLY A 228 25.45 17.09 27.46
C GLY A 228 24.34 16.53 28.35
N ASN A 229 24.45 16.76 29.64
CA ASN A 229 23.58 16.23 30.67
C ASN A 229 22.47 17.23 31.04
N TRP A 230 21.41 17.23 30.23
CA TRP A 230 20.17 17.95 30.54
C TRP A 230 19.26 17.07 31.39
N VAL A 231 18.91 17.56 32.58
CA VAL A 231 18.06 16.83 33.53
C VAL A 231 16.69 17.47 33.65
N ILE A 232 15.66 16.63 33.86
CA ILE A 232 14.30 17.09 34.10
C ILE A 232 14.22 17.80 35.45
N LEU A 233 13.62 18.98 35.44
CA LEU A 233 13.20 19.73 36.60
C LEU A 233 11.67 19.69 36.66
N SER A 234 11.10 19.13 37.73
CA SER A 234 9.64 19.00 37.87
C SER A 234 9.10 19.95 38.94
N GLU A 235 8.27 20.90 38.53
CA GLU A 235 7.58 21.85 39.41
C GLU A 235 6.22 22.24 38.80
N SER A 236 5.15 22.23 39.59
CA SER A 236 3.77 22.42 39.10
C SER A 236 3.47 23.76 38.42
N ILE A 237 4.36 24.75 38.59
CA ILE A 237 4.22 26.10 38.01
C ILE A 237 4.91 26.22 36.64
N LEU A 238 5.68 25.22 36.21
CA LEU A 238 6.27 25.15 34.88
C LEU A 238 5.23 24.71 33.85
N ASP A 239 5.44 25.00 32.58
CA ASP A 239 4.55 24.51 31.54
C ASP A 239 4.52 22.98 31.54
N LYS A 240 3.31 22.39 31.60
CA LYS A 240 3.10 20.94 31.80
C LYS A 240 3.81 20.33 33.01
N GLY A 241 4.29 21.16 33.94
CA GLY A 241 4.93 20.76 35.18
C GLY A 241 6.41 20.40 35.07
N THR A 242 7.06 20.58 33.90
CA THR A 242 8.46 20.21 33.71
C THR A 242 9.26 21.23 32.88
N ALA A 243 10.57 21.28 33.09
CA ALA A 243 11.55 22.02 32.29
C ALA A 243 12.86 21.21 32.23
N LEU A 244 13.78 21.59 31.35
CA LEU A 244 15.12 20.99 31.31
C LEU A 244 16.18 21.93 31.88
N LYS A 245 17.04 21.35 32.72
CA LYS A 245 18.15 22.04 33.37
C LYS A 245 19.49 21.49 32.91
N SER A 246 20.38 22.39 32.52
CA SER A 246 21.82 22.14 32.42
C SER A 246 22.54 22.84 33.57
N GLY A 247 23.54 22.18 34.17
CA GLY A 247 24.39 22.76 35.22
C GLY A 247 25.87 22.87 34.82
N VAL A 248 26.24 22.40 33.62
CA VAL A 248 27.63 22.30 33.18
C VAL A 248 27.86 23.22 31.99
N ALA A 249 29.00 23.92 32.00
CA ALA A 249 29.40 24.79 30.90
C ALA A 249 29.55 24.02 29.58
N ASN A 250 29.17 24.67 28.47
CA ASN A 250 29.21 24.15 27.10
C ASN A 250 28.24 23.00 26.81
N GLU A 251 27.27 22.73 27.68
CA GLU A 251 26.11 21.93 27.31
C GLU A 251 25.19 22.76 26.41
N GLU A 252 24.61 22.10 25.40
CA GLU A 252 23.89 22.78 24.32
C GLU A 252 22.49 22.19 24.18
N MET A 253 21.53 23.05 23.86
CA MET A 253 20.19 22.69 23.41
C MET A 253 19.94 23.41 22.09
N ALA A 254 19.37 22.73 21.10
CA ALA A 254 19.04 23.38 19.84
C ALA A 254 17.72 22.90 19.25
N LEU A 255 17.02 23.83 18.60
CA LEU A 255 15.76 23.62 17.90
C LEU A 255 15.89 24.19 16.48
N GLU A 256 15.60 23.37 15.48
CA GLU A 256 15.38 23.81 14.11
C GLU A 256 13.90 24.12 13.92
N PHE A 257 13.57 25.27 13.35
CA PHE A 257 12.20 25.72 13.18
C PHE A 257 12.03 26.42 11.83
N PHE A 258 10.84 26.30 11.26
CA PHE A 258 10.40 27.11 10.14
C PHE A 258 9.53 28.26 10.67
N GLY A 259 9.78 29.47 10.21
CA GLY A 259 9.03 30.65 10.62
C GLY A 259 9.88 31.89 10.49
N ASN A 260 9.50 32.97 11.18
CA ASN A 260 10.26 34.22 11.16
C ASN A 260 10.53 34.75 12.57
N GLU A 261 9.99 34.13 13.62
CA GLU A 261 10.14 34.61 14.99
C GLU A 261 10.23 33.42 15.94
N ILE A 262 11.12 33.53 16.94
CA ILE A 262 11.23 32.56 18.03
C ILE A 262 11.34 33.28 19.38
N THR A 263 10.68 32.75 20.39
CA THR A 263 10.83 33.17 21.78
C THR A 263 11.14 31.96 22.65
N VAL A 264 12.12 32.11 23.56
CA VAL A 264 12.54 31.08 24.50
C VAL A 264 12.06 31.45 25.89
N TYR A 265 11.35 30.53 26.54
CA TYR A 265 10.85 30.65 27.89
C TYR A 265 11.61 29.71 28.82
N GLY A 266 11.79 30.14 30.06
CA GLY A 266 12.50 29.35 31.07
C GLY A 266 12.48 30.03 32.42
N ARG A 267 13.51 29.81 33.22
CA ARG A 267 13.61 30.40 34.57
C ARG A 267 14.60 31.54 34.61
N ARG A 268 14.23 32.63 35.29
CA ARG A 268 15.17 33.59 35.87
C ARG A 268 15.18 33.41 37.38
N ALA A 269 16.35 33.18 37.97
CA ALA A 269 16.47 32.95 39.42
C ALA A 269 17.92 33.16 39.88
N VAL A 270 18.15 33.04 41.19
CA VAL A 270 19.46 33.30 41.79
C VAL A 270 20.52 32.29 41.38
N ASP A 271 20.12 31.07 40.99
CA ASP A 271 20.96 29.94 40.59
C ASP A 271 21.08 29.78 39.07
N VAL A 272 20.46 30.68 38.30
CA VAL A 272 20.52 30.69 36.83
C VAL A 272 21.63 31.64 36.38
N GLY A 273 22.49 31.13 35.49
CA GLY A 273 23.68 31.83 35.00
C GLY A 273 23.42 32.70 33.77
N ILE A 274 24.53 33.08 33.13
CA ILE A 274 24.51 33.73 31.82
C ILE A 274 24.36 32.64 30.75
N ILE A 275 23.41 32.83 29.83
CA ILE A 275 23.08 31.87 28.78
C ILE A 275 23.44 32.47 27.44
N LYS A 276 24.09 31.71 26.57
CA LYS A 276 24.41 32.14 25.21
C LYS A 276 23.34 31.63 24.24
N PHE A 277 22.86 32.52 23.37
CA PHE A 277 21.90 32.23 22.32
C PHE A 277 22.55 32.51 20.96
N ILE A 278 22.38 31.58 20.01
CA ILE A 278 22.86 31.71 18.64
C ILE A 278 21.71 31.36 17.69
N VAL A 279 21.33 32.28 16.81
CA VAL A 279 20.38 32.00 15.73
C VAL A 279 21.15 31.88 14.43
N THR A 280 20.94 30.77 13.72
CA THR A 280 21.57 30.49 12.44
C THR A 280 20.54 30.23 11.36
N LYS A 281 20.80 30.73 10.16
CA LYS A 281 20.05 30.35 8.96
C LYS A 281 20.52 28.99 8.48
N VAL A 282 19.61 28.04 8.27
CA VAL A 282 19.98 26.64 7.98
C VAL A 282 20.55 26.49 6.57
N SER A 283 20.07 27.28 5.60
CA SER A 283 20.44 27.14 4.19
C SER A 283 21.90 27.48 3.89
N ASP A 284 22.49 28.46 4.58
CA ASP A 284 23.86 28.91 4.37
C ASP A 284 24.75 28.88 5.62
N GLY A 285 24.17 28.56 6.79
CA GLY A 285 24.88 28.52 8.07
C GLY A 285 25.23 29.89 8.65
N SER A 286 24.68 30.98 8.10
CA SER A 286 24.94 32.33 8.59
C SER A 286 24.43 32.53 10.02
N GLU A 287 25.25 33.13 10.89
CA GLU A 287 24.83 33.53 12.23
C GLU A 287 24.11 34.88 12.17
N LEU A 288 22.81 34.87 12.41
CA LEU A 288 21.95 36.06 12.43
C LEU A 288 21.94 36.72 13.81
N TYR A 289 22.21 35.94 14.85
CA TYR A 289 22.38 36.41 16.22
C TYR A 289 23.42 35.55 16.94
N ASN A 290 24.26 36.18 17.76
CA ASN A 290 25.21 35.49 18.64
C ASN A 290 25.46 36.38 19.87
N GLY A 291 24.84 36.05 21.01
CA GLY A 291 24.88 36.89 22.19
C GLY A 291 24.66 36.16 23.50
N GLU A 292 25.08 36.78 24.60
CA GLU A 292 24.92 36.28 25.96
C GLU A 292 23.86 37.10 26.70
N ILE A 293 22.98 36.42 27.43
CA ILE A 293 21.92 37.03 28.25
C ILE A 293 22.12 36.60 29.69
N ASP A 294 22.13 37.58 30.58
CA ASP A 294 22.11 37.32 32.01
C ASP A 294 20.70 36.96 32.46
N CYS A 295 20.54 35.71 32.92
CA CYS A 295 19.26 35.17 33.39
C CYS A 295 19.18 35.11 34.92
N TYR A 296 20.13 35.73 35.63
CA TYR A 296 20.03 35.93 37.07
C TYR A 296 18.82 36.80 37.44
N SER A 297 18.16 36.44 38.55
CA SER A 297 17.14 37.27 39.19
C SER A 297 17.10 36.97 40.69
N SER A 298 16.95 38.00 41.52
CA SER A 298 16.77 37.83 42.97
C SER A 298 15.42 37.19 43.32
N GLU A 299 14.43 37.34 42.45
CA GLU A 299 13.13 36.68 42.54
C GLU A 299 13.07 35.51 41.56
N LYS A 300 12.45 34.40 41.97
CA LYS A 300 12.23 33.25 41.07
C LYS A 300 11.08 33.57 40.11
N LEU A 301 11.41 33.69 38.82
CA LEU A 301 10.46 33.92 37.74
C LEU A 301 10.48 32.71 36.81
N ASP A 302 9.46 31.88 36.94
CA ASP A 302 9.20 30.74 36.05
C ASP A 302 8.44 31.19 34.80
N GLN A 303 8.59 30.44 33.71
CA GLN A 303 8.04 30.79 32.39
C GLN A 303 8.41 32.23 31.97
N ALA A 304 9.58 32.71 32.41
CA ALA A 304 10.09 34.02 32.06
C ALA A 304 10.62 34.01 30.62
N LYS A 305 10.37 35.09 29.89
CA LYS A 305 11.00 35.32 28.60
C LYS A 305 12.51 35.49 28.80
N LEU A 306 13.28 34.57 28.22
CA LEU A 306 14.74 34.58 28.29
C LEU A 306 15.32 35.28 27.06
N PHE A 307 14.81 34.93 25.89
CA PHE A 307 15.30 35.38 24.59
C PHE A 307 14.16 35.51 23.59
N SER A 308 14.29 36.43 22.64
CA SER A 308 13.40 36.55 21.48
C SER A 308 14.21 37.05 20.29
N TRP A 309 13.91 36.52 19.11
CA TRP A 309 14.52 36.91 17.85
C TRP A 309 13.49 36.87 16.73
N LYS A 310 13.65 37.76 15.75
CA LYS A 310 12.73 37.95 14.63
C LYS A 310 13.48 38.31 13.35
N ASP A 311 12.96 37.84 12.23
CA ASP A 311 13.31 38.20 10.85
C ASP A 311 12.07 38.72 10.09
N ASP A 312 12.31 39.35 8.94
CA ASP A 312 11.30 39.89 8.02
C ASP A 312 10.81 38.83 7.01
N VAL A 313 11.42 37.64 6.99
CA VAL A 313 11.06 36.54 6.09
C VAL A 313 10.89 35.22 6.84
N ASN A 314 9.95 34.40 6.35
CA ASN A 314 9.87 33.00 6.76
C ASN A 314 11.02 32.22 6.12
N ASP A 315 11.75 31.45 6.92
CA ASP A 315 12.79 30.54 6.45
C ASP A 315 13.02 29.42 7.48
N GLN A 316 13.96 28.54 7.17
CA GLN A 316 14.44 27.50 8.06
C GLN A 316 15.60 28.05 8.92
N TYR A 317 15.38 28.13 10.22
CA TYR A 317 16.34 28.63 11.20
C TYR A 317 16.67 27.59 12.26
N ARG A 318 17.78 27.80 12.96
CA ARG A 318 18.18 27.02 14.13
C ARG A 318 18.57 27.95 15.26
N ILE A 319 17.91 27.80 16.41
CA ILE A 319 18.35 28.39 17.67
C ILE A 319 19.27 27.38 18.39
N THR A 320 20.41 27.84 18.88
CA THR A 320 21.30 27.08 19.77
C THR A 320 21.46 27.84 21.08
N ILE A 321 21.21 27.16 22.19
CA ILE A 321 21.30 27.65 23.56
C ILE A 321 22.46 26.95 24.23
N ILE A 322 23.37 27.71 24.82
CA ILE A 322 24.59 27.18 25.44
C ILE A 322 24.70 27.69 26.87
N ASN A 323 24.89 26.77 27.81
CA ASN A 323 25.26 27.12 29.17
C ASN A 323 26.70 27.68 29.17
N THR A 324 26.89 28.95 29.55
CA THR A 324 28.23 29.56 29.50
C THR A 324 29.13 29.17 30.68
N GLY A 325 28.56 28.63 31.76
CA GLY A 325 29.26 28.47 33.04
C GLY A 325 29.62 29.78 33.73
N LYS A 326 29.09 30.93 33.27
CA LYS A 326 29.29 32.23 33.89
C LYS A 326 28.07 32.61 34.75
N LYS A 327 28.29 33.44 35.75
CA LYS A 327 27.24 33.95 36.64
C LYS A 327 27.24 35.48 36.71
N ASN A 328 26.10 36.03 37.11
CA ASN A 328 26.00 37.43 37.52
C ASN A 328 26.91 37.71 38.73
N SER A 329 27.49 38.90 38.80
CA SER A 329 28.37 39.33 39.90
C SER A 329 27.67 39.38 41.27
N SER A 330 26.35 39.54 41.28
CA SER A 330 25.50 39.57 42.48
C SER A 330 25.10 38.18 42.98
N ALA A 331 25.33 37.13 42.18
CA ALA A 331 24.99 35.77 42.57
C ALA A 331 25.91 35.26 43.68
N THR A 332 25.32 34.93 44.82
CA THR A 332 26.03 34.45 46.02
C THR A 332 26.31 32.94 45.99
N ASN A 333 25.51 32.16 45.27
CA ASN A 333 25.74 30.73 45.05
C ASN A 333 26.82 30.49 43.95
N ARG A 334 27.15 29.22 43.74
CA ARG A 334 28.12 28.77 42.72
C ARG A 334 27.45 28.19 41.47
N ASP A 335 26.13 28.15 41.45
CA ASP A 335 25.37 27.51 40.38
C ASP A 335 25.34 28.44 39.16
N THR A 336 25.38 27.82 37.97
CA THR A 336 25.31 28.49 36.68
C THR A 336 24.30 27.76 35.81
N ASN A 337 23.12 27.50 36.37
CA ASN A 337 22.14 26.68 35.71
C ASN A 337 21.62 27.39 34.45
N THR A 338 21.30 26.61 33.42
CA THR A 338 20.48 27.01 32.28
C THR A 338 19.19 26.21 32.38
N ILE A 339 18.05 26.88 32.52
CA ILE A 339 16.74 26.23 32.68
C ILE A 339 15.83 26.71 31.56
N ILE A 340 15.49 25.80 30.64
CA ILE A 340 14.63 26.06 29.48
C ILE A 340 13.34 25.26 29.66
N ASP A 341 12.22 25.94 29.52
CA ASP A 341 10.88 25.38 29.68
C ASP A 341 10.32 25.01 28.29
N TYR A 342 10.02 26.02 27.47
CA TYR A 342 9.50 25.82 26.12
C TYR A 342 9.93 26.95 25.16
N PHE A 343 9.65 26.73 23.89
CA PHE A 343 9.86 27.65 22.78
C PHE A 343 8.51 27.99 22.16
N THR A 344 8.34 29.21 21.69
CA THR A 344 7.26 29.57 20.77
C THR A 344 7.83 30.07 19.45
N VAL A 345 7.18 29.71 18.35
CA VAL A 345 7.57 30.07 16.99
C VAL A 345 6.38 30.71 16.29
N GLU A 346 6.63 31.79 15.55
CA GLU A 346 5.64 32.41 14.67
C GLU A 346 6.12 32.41 13.21
N SER A 347 5.17 32.60 12.29
CA SER A 347 5.41 32.70 10.86
C SER A 347 4.55 33.81 10.27
N LEU A 348 5.08 34.51 9.28
CA LEU A 348 4.32 35.45 8.47
C LEU A 348 3.28 34.69 7.64
N THR A 349 2.11 35.32 7.46
CA THR A 349 1.07 34.81 6.57
C THR A 349 1.52 34.90 5.12
N VAL A 350 1.40 33.81 4.38
CA VAL A 350 1.73 33.73 2.95
C VAL A 350 0.47 33.94 2.11
N ASP A 351 0.53 34.85 1.14
CA ASP A 351 -0.57 35.12 0.21
C ASP A 351 -0.49 34.19 -1.00
N MET A 352 -1.36 33.16 -0.99
CA MET A 352 -1.51 32.20 -2.09
C MET A 352 -2.64 32.55 -3.05
N SER A 353 -3.31 33.70 -2.91
CA SER A 353 -4.55 34.02 -3.61
C SER A 353 -4.38 34.05 -5.14
N LYS A 354 -3.32 34.72 -5.64
CA LYS A 354 -3.04 34.81 -7.08
C LYS A 354 -2.72 33.46 -7.70
N LEU A 355 -1.93 32.62 -7.01
CA LEU A 355 -1.61 31.27 -7.46
C LEU A 355 -2.86 30.39 -7.55
N LYS A 356 -3.71 30.42 -6.51
CA LYS A 356 -4.99 29.70 -6.49
C LYS A 356 -5.91 30.15 -7.62
N GLN A 357 -5.99 31.46 -7.88
CA GLN A 357 -6.80 32.01 -8.98
C GLN A 357 -6.31 31.54 -10.35
N LEU A 358 -5.00 31.56 -10.60
CA LEU A 358 -4.43 31.10 -11.87
C LEU A 358 -4.70 29.61 -12.12
N ILE A 359 -4.51 28.77 -11.09
CA ILE A 359 -4.82 27.34 -11.17
C ILE A 359 -6.31 27.12 -11.48
N ALA A 360 -7.20 27.82 -10.77
CA ALA A 360 -8.65 27.69 -10.99
C ALA A 360 -9.06 28.10 -12.41
N LEU A 361 -8.47 29.17 -12.96
CA LEU A 361 -8.72 29.59 -14.34
C LEU A 361 -8.26 28.53 -15.35
N ILE A 362 -7.06 27.97 -15.15
CA ILE A 362 -6.53 26.88 -15.97
C ILE A 362 -7.45 25.65 -15.96
N GLU A 363 -7.94 25.26 -14.78
CA GLU A 363 -8.83 24.10 -14.65
C GLU A 363 -10.18 24.31 -15.34
N GLN A 364 -10.68 25.55 -15.38
CA GLN A 364 -11.92 25.91 -16.08
C GLN A 364 -11.78 25.91 -17.60
N GLU A 365 -10.58 26.15 -18.13
CA GLU A 365 -10.33 26.15 -19.58
C GLU A 365 -10.43 24.75 -20.21
N ASN A 366 -10.40 23.69 -19.40
CA ASN A 366 -10.53 22.28 -19.83
C ASN A 366 -9.65 21.95 -21.05
N MET A 367 -8.40 22.40 -20.99
CA MET A 367 -7.43 22.30 -22.08
C MET A 367 -7.10 20.83 -22.39
N ASN A 368 -6.96 20.48 -23.67
CA ASN A 368 -6.62 19.12 -24.09
C ASN A 368 -5.16 19.02 -24.53
N GLU A 369 -4.44 18.04 -24.01
CA GLU A 369 -3.05 17.73 -24.37
C GLU A 369 -2.84 17.61 -25.89
N ALA A 370 -3.80 17.01 -26.60
CA ALA A 370 -3.71 16.80 -28.03
C ALA A 370 -3.73 18.10 -28.86
N ASP A 371 -4.19 19.22 -28.29
CA ASP A 371 -4.24 20.51 -28.97
C ASP A 371 -2.87 21.22 -29.01
N TYR A 372 -1.87 20.70 -28.28
CA TYR A 372 -0.57 21.34 -28.08
C TYR A 372 0.60 20.43 -28.46
N THR A 373 1.76 21.03 -28.70
CA THR A 373 2.99 20.26 -28.89
C THR A 373 3.37 19.54 -27.60
N VAL A 374 3.92 18.33 -27.73
CA VAL A 374 4.33 17.47 -26.59
C VAL A 374 5.27 18.22 -25.64
N GLU A 375 6.21 19.01 -26.18
CA GLU A 375 7.19 19.74 -25.38
C GLU A 375 6.54 20.89 -24.58
N SER A 376 5.75 21.75 -25.23
CA SER A 376 5.10 22.87 -24.53
C SER A 376 4.08 22.38 -23.49
N TRP A 377 3.33 21.32 -23.81
CA TRP A 377 2.37 20.74 -22.88
C TRP A 377 3.04 20.14 -21.64
N LYS A 378 4.14 19.41 -21.84
CA LYS A 378 4.91 18.84 -20.74
C LYS A 378 5.42 19.91 -19.78
N THR A 379 6.00 21.00 -20.30
CA THR A 379 6.48 22.12 -19.48
C THR A 379 5.35 22.75 -18.67
N PHE A 380 4.21 23.03 -19.32
CA PHE A 380 3.01 23.52 -18.64
C PHE A 380 2.51 22.59 -17.54
N LYS A 381 2.43 21.29 -17.83
CA LYS A 381 1.93 20.30 -16.86
C LYS A 381 2.83 20.20 -15.63
N ILE A 382 4.16 20.24 -15.82
CA ILE A 382 5.12 20.28 -14.70
C ILE A 382 4.92 21.53 -13.84
N ALA A 383 4.80 22.71 -14.45
CA ALA A 383 4.58 23.96 -13.70
C ALA A 383 3.25 23.94 -12.93
N LEU A 384 2.18 23.43 -13.56
CA LEU A 384 0.87 23.30 -12.91
C LEU A 384 0.91 22.33 -11.73
N ASP A 385 1.57 21.19 -11.88
CA ASP A 385 1.68 20.20 -10.80
C ASP A 385 2.55 20.74 -9.65
N ASN A 386 3.67 21.42 -9.94
CA ASN A 386 4.49 22.09 -8.93
C ASN A 386 3.70 23.15 -8.16
N ALA A 387 2.94 23.99 -8.87
CA ALA A 387 2.09 25.01 -8.27
C ALA A 387 1.02 24.41 -7.35
N LYS A 388 0.40 23.29 -7.74
CA LYS A 388 -0.56 22.56 -6.90
C LYS A 388 0.10 21.97 -5.65
N VAL A 389 1.28 21.37 -5.78
CA VAL A 389 2.03 20.84 -4.62
C VAL A 389 2.37 21.96 -3.64
N LEU A 390 2.75 23.14 -4.13
CA LEU A 390 3.10 24.28 -3.27
C LEU A 390 1.92 24.76 -2.42
N LEU A 391 0.68 24.66 -2.91
CA LEU A 391 -0.51 25.04 -2.14
C LEU A 391 -0.72 24.19 -0.88
N ASP A 392 -0.18 22.98 -0.86
CA ASP A 392 -0.24 22.05 0.28
C ASP A 392 1.00 22.17 1.20
N ASN A 393 2.00 22.97 0.82
CA ASN A 393 3.21 23.15 1.61
C ASN A 393 2.97 24.18 2.74
N VAL A 394 2.87 23.68 3.97
CA VAL A 394 2.72 24.51 5.18
C VAL A 394 3.93 25.40 5.48
N ASN A 395 5.09 25.06 4.91
CA ASN A 395 6.32 25.83 5.01
C ASN A 395 6.65 26.58 3.72
N ALA A 396 5.66 26.86 2.86
CA ALA A 396 5.88 27.69 1.69
C ALA A 396 6.28 29.11 2.14
N THR A 397 7.17 29.74 1.38
CA THR A 397 7.53 31.16 1.51
C THR A 397 6.79 31.99 0.46
N GLN A 398 6.68 33.30 0.66
CA GLN A 398 6.08 34.18 -0.34
C GLN A 398 6.88 34.17 -1.65
N GLU A 399 8.21 34.09 -1.57
CA GLU A 399 9.08 34.01 -2.73
C GLU A 399 8.81 32.75 -3.57
N GLU A 400 8.64 31.59 -2.93
CA GLU A 400 8.28 30.35 -3.63
C GLU A 400 6.90 30.46 -4.30
N VAL A 401 5.93 31.11 -3.65
CA VAL A 401 4.58 31.29 -4.20
C VAL A 401 4.60 32.22 -5.42
N ASP A 402 5.31 33.33 -5.33
CA ASP A 402 5.46 34.28 -6.42
C ASP A 402 6.21 33.64 -7.61
N LEU A 403 7.24 32.84 -7.32
CA LEU A 403 7.99 32.10 -8.33
C LEU A 403 7.11 31.04 -9.02
N ALA A 404 6.36 30.23 -8.27
CA ALA A 404 5.46 29.23 -8.83
C ALA A 404 4.35 29.87 -9.69
N TYR A 405 3.84 31.02 -9.27
CA TYR A 405 2.89 31.81 -10.07
C TYR A 405 3.51 32.23 -11.41
N ASN A 406 4.70 32.82 -11.38
CA ASN A 406 5.38 33.29 -12.58
C ASN A 406 5.73 32.12 -13.52
N GLU A 407 6.25 31.02 -13.00
CA GLU A 407 6.56 29.82 -13.78
C GLU A 407 5.32 29.23 -14.44
N LEU A 408 4.20 29.11 -13.70
CA LEU A 408 2.93 28.62 -14.24
C LEU A 408 2.38 29.56 -15.33
N GLN A 409 2.43 30.88 -15.11
CA GLN A 409 1.98 31.87 -16.07
C GLN A 409 2.80 31.81 -17.36
N ILE A 410 4.13 31.81 -17.26
CA ILE A 410 5.04 31.68 -18.41
C ILE A 410 4.80 30.38 -19.17
N ALA A 411 4.64 29.26 -18.46
CA ALA A 411 4.43 27.96 -19.10
C ALA A 411 3.07 27.88 -19.80
N LYS A 412 2.03 28.52 -19.24
CA LYS A 412 0.73 28.67 -19.88
C LYS A 412 0.82 29.51 -21.16
N ASP A 413 1.49 30.66 -21.09
CA ASP A 413 1.65 31.56 -22.24
C ASP A 413 2.57 30.96 -23.33
N GLY A 414 3.48 30.06 -22.95
CA GLY A 414 4.39 29.33 -23.83
C GLY A 414 3.79 28.09 -24.52
N LEU A 415 2.49 27.82 -24.36
CA LEU A 415 1.82 26.71 -25.04
C LEU A 415 1.77 26.91 -26.56
N VAL A 416 2.25 25.92 -27.32
CA VAL A 416 2.27 25.93 -28.78
C VAL A 416 1.25 24.94 -29.32
N LYS A 417 0.35 25.38 -30.20
CA LYS A 417 -0.67 24.49 -30.78
C LYS A 417 -0.04 23.39 -31.65
N ALA A 418 -0.55 22.17 -31.54
CA ALA A 418 -0.21 21.08 -32.43
C ALA A 418 -0.70 21.40 -33.86
N ILE A 419 0.16 21.20 -34.85
CA ILE A 419 -0.24 21.33 -36.26
C ILE A 419 -0.96 20.04 -36.67
N ALA A 420 -2.28 19.98 -36.48
CA ALA A 420 -3.12 18.96 -37.09
C ALA A 420 -4.31 19.65 -37.80
N GLY A 421 -4.09 20.10 -39.04
CA GLY A 421 -5.18 20.64 -39.87
C GLY A 421 -4.86 21.76 -40.87
N LEU A 422 -3.62 22.20 -41.07
CA LEU A 422 -3.34 23.11 -42.20
C LEU A 422 -3.30 22.29 -43.52
N GLN A 423 -4.44 22.20 -44.19
CA GLN A 423 -4.51 21.80 -45.60
C GLN A 423 -3.83 22.91 -46.42
N ILE A 424 -2.50 22.83 -46.59
CA ILE A 424 -1.80 23.64 -47.60
C ILE A 424 -2.17 23.05 -48.95
N VAL A 425 -3.21 23.60 -49.57
CA VAL A 425 -3.45 23.47 -51.00
C VAL A 425 -2.25 24.10 -51.72
N THR A 426 -1.53 23.29 -52.46
CA THR A 426 -0.46 23.70 -53.36
C THR A 426 -1.05 24.28 -54.65
N THR A 427 -0.65 25.50 -55.00
CA THR A 427 -0.42 26.10 -56.34
C THR A 427 0.09 27.52 -56.06
N ASP A 428 1.12 28.11 -56.65
CA ASP A 428 1.88 27.87 -57.87
C ASP A 428 3.27 28.52 -57.72
N SER A 429 4.16 28.08 -58.58
CA SER A 429 5.56 28.42 -58.81
C SER A 429 5.81 29.93 -58.98
N THR A 430 6.78 30.49 -58.26
CA THR A 430 7.84 31.32 -58.87
C THR A 430 9.08 31.33 -57.98
N VAL A 431 10.14 30.69 -58.48
CA VAL A 431 11.51 30.95 -58.04
C VAL A 431 11.84 32.40 -58.40
N LYS A 432 12.25 33.20 -57.41
CA LYS A 432 13.18 34.31 -57.66
C LYS A 432 14.09 34.50 -56.45
N THR A 433 15.27 33.89 -56.54
CA THR A 433 16.44 34.33 -55.79
C THR A 433 16.81 35.75 -56.20
N LEU A 434 17.03 36.62 -55.22
CA LEU A 434 17.88 37.81 -55.30
C LEU A 434 18.27 38.20 -53.87
N ALA A 435 19.51 37.89 -53.52
CA ALA A 435 20.22 38.57 -52.45
C ALA A 435 20.40 40.04 -52.85
N ASN A 436 20.21 40.97 -51.90
CA ASN A 436 21.18 42.05 -51.76
C ASN A 436 21.18 42.66 -50.36
N SER A 437 22.39 42.99 -49.93
CA SER A 437 22.79 43.60 -48.68
C SER A 437 22.26 45.03 -48.49
N GLY A 438 22.11 45.38 -47.20
CA GLY A 438 22.33 46.72 -46.69
C GLY A 438 21.08 47.59 -46.57
N ASP A 439 20.44 47.60 -45.40
CA ASP A 439 20.42 48.83 -44.61
C ASP A 439 20.11 48.57 -43.11
N THR A 440 20.52 49.55 -42.32
CA THR A 440 21.01 49.55 -40.95
C THR A 440 20.01 49.11 -39.85
N ILE A 441 20.38 48.07 -39.08
CA ILE A 441 19.71 47.66 -37.84
C ILE A 441 20.21 48.55 -36.71
N ALA A 442 19.35 49.42 -36.18
CA ALA A 442 19.54 49.96 -34.84
C ALA A 442 19.21 48.86 -33.83
N SER A 443 20.17 48.58 -32.96
CA SER A 443 20.17 47.54 -31.94
C SER A 443 18.90 47.52 -31.09
N VAL A 444 18.07 46.49 -31.26
CA VAL A 444 17.26 45.95 -30.18
C VAL A 444 18.00 44.72 -29.68
N LYS A 445 18.48 44.78 -28.44
CA LYS A 445 18.96 43.61 -27.70
C LYS A 445 17.77 42.65 -27.57
N THR A 446 17.69 41.65 -28.42
CA THR A 446 17.06 40.38 -28.05
C THR A 446 17.97 39.76 -26.99
N GLY A 447 17.57 39.91 -25.73
CA GLY A 447 18.18 39.19 -24.62
C GLY A 447 17.84 37.72 -24.77
N ASP A 448 18.71 37.00 -25.49
CA ASP A 448 18.84 35.56 -25.40
C ASP A 448 19.22 35.19 -23.95
N GLU A 449 18.22 35.06 -23.08
CA GLU A 449 18.30 34.13 -21.95
C GLU A 449 17.55 32.85 -22.35
N SER A 450 18.14 32.17 -23.33
CA SER A 450 17.74 30.84 -23.77
C SER A 450 17.75 29.89 -22.58
N LEU A 451 16.65 29.17 -22.37
CA LEU A 451 16.46 27.79 -21.83
C LEU A 451 17.33 27.27 -20.66
N ALA A 452 18.62 27.59 -20.58
CA ALA A 452 19.58 27.14 -19.58
C ALA A 452 19.28 27.63 -18.16
N GLY A 453 18.63 28.80 -17.99
CA GLY A 453 18.19 29.28 -16.68
C GLY A 453 17.03 28.46 -16.08
N MET A 454 16.11 27.97 -16.93
CA MET A 454 14.94 27.20 -16.50
C MET A 454 15.30 25.80 -15.96
N PHE A 455 16.37 25.17 -16.47
CA PHE A 455 16.75 23.83 -16.00
C PHE A 455 17.39 23.83 -14.60
N ALA A 456 17.96 24.95 -14.15
CA ALA A 456 18.54 25.06 -12.81
C ALA A 456 17.47 25.30 -11.73
N THR A 457 16.39 26.02 -12.03
CA THR A 457 15.31 26.32 -11.07
C THR A 457 14.29 25.19 -10.94
N ILE A 458 13.96 24.50 -12.05
CA ILE A 458 13.10 23.30 -12.05
C ILE A 458 13.69 22.20 -11.13
N ALA A 459 15.02 22.12 -11.01
CA ALA A 459 15.68 21.14 -10.15
C ALA A 459 15.43 21.36 -8.65
N LEU A 460 15.35 22.62 -8.18
CA LEU A 460 15.18 22.95 -6.76
C LEU A 460 13.77 22.62 -6.24
N LEU A 461 12.72 23.00 -7.00
CA LEU A 461 11.35 22.61 -6.67
C LEU A 461 11.09 21.12 -6.91
N SER A 462 11.77 20.49 -7.88
CA SER A 462 11.68 19.04 -8.06
C SER A 462 12.20 18.25 -6.86
N ALA A 463 13.11 18.82 -6.05
CA ALA A 463 13.57 18.21 -4.80
C ALA A 463 12.51 18.32 -3.68
N VAL A 464 11.79 19.44 -3.59
CA VAL A 464 10.66 19.62 -2.65
C VAL A 464 9.48 18.71 -3.04
N VAL A 465 9.14 18.67 -4.33
CA VAL A 465 8.18 17.73 -4.91
C VAL A 465 8.64 16.28 -4.70
N TYR A 466 9.93 15.97 -4.86
CA TYR A 466 10.49 14.65 -4.56
C TYR A 466 10.36 14.30 -3.06
N MET A 467 10.55 15.24 -2.13
CA MET A 467 10.35 14.99 -0.69
C MET A 467 8.88 14.75 -0.32
N VAL A 468 7.96 15.56 -0.85
CA VAL A 468 6.51 15.38 -0.63
C VAL A 468 6.01 14.07 -1.26
N LEU A 469 6.46 13.74 -2.48
CA LEU A 469 6.12 12.47 -3.15
C LEU A 469 6.79 11.25 -2.50
N ARG A 470 7.99 11.39 -1.92
CA ARG A 470 8.67 10.29 -1.20
C ARG A 470 7.96 9.98 0.12
N LYS A 471 7.45 10.98 0.85
CA LYS A 471 6.56 10.73 2.00
C LYS A 471 5.32 9.92 1.60
N LYS A 472 4.66 10.26 0.49
CA LYS A 472 3.50 9.51 -0.03
C LYS A 472 3.84 8.09 -0.54
N LYS A 473 5.08 7.86 -1.04
CA LYS A 473 5.56 6.52 -1.45
C LYS A 473 6.04 5.63 -0.29
N ILE A 474 6.62 6.18 0.76
CA ILE A 474 7.11 5.40 1.92
C ILE A 474 5.94 4.74 2.67
N ILE A 475 4.76 5.37 2.69
CA ILE A 475 3.55 4.79 3.30
C ILE A 475 3.08 3.53 2.53
N LYS A 476 3.35 3.41 1.23
CA LYS A 476 2.99 2.22 0.43
C LYS A 476 3.91 1.01 0.65
N TYR A 477 5.05 1.13 1.34
CA TYR A 477 6.06 0.06 1.43
C TYR A 477 6.55 -0.26 2.85
N ASN A 478 5.96 0.35 3.88
CA ASN A 478 6.25 -0.02 5.27
C ASN A 478 4.94 -0.21 6.04
N PHE A 479 4.17 -1.26 5.74
CA PHE A 479 3.33 -1.99 6.69
C PHE A 479 3.03 -3.39 6.19
#